data_AF-A0A951HLS3-F1
#
_entry.id   AF-A0A951HLS3-F1
#
_cell.length_a   1.000
_cell.length_b   1.000
_cell.length_c   1.000
_cell.angle_alpha   90.00
_cell.angle_beta   90.00
_cell.angle_gamma   90.00
#
_symmetry.space_group_name_H-M   'P 1'
#
loop_
_entity.id
_entity.type
_entity.pdbx_description
1 polymer ?
#
loop_
_entity_poly.entity_id
_entity_poly.type
_entity_poly.pdbx_seq_one_letter_code
_entity_poly.pdbx_strand_id
1 'polypeptide(L)'
;TGFAGPVSGDLSNASFDSDLSSAFSSLTSHQAGMFTATGGDMSGRTFLVVDADGVQGYQAGSDYVIEIVSPATPVDNPAIFV
;
A
#
# COMPACT_ATOMS: atom_id res chain seq x y z
N THR A 1 -5.58 -16.13 6.86
CA THR A 1 -4.95 -14.82 6.57
C THR A 1 -5.60 -14.26 5.31
N GLY A 2 -5.74 -12.95 5.22
CA GLY A 2 -6.55 -12.27 4.20
C GLY A 2 -6.12 -10.80 4.11
N PHE A 3 -7.03 -9.89 3.77
CA PHE A 3 -6.74 -8.46 3.84
C PHE A 3 -6.86 -7.94 5.27
N ALA A 4 -5.89 -7.15 5.71
CA ALA A 4 -5.97 -6.32 6.92
C ALA A 4 -7.01 -5.22 6.73
N GLY A 5 -7.48 -4.65 7.84
CA GLY A 5 -8.29 -3.44 7.79
C GLY A 5 -7.54 -2.31 7.10
N PRO A 6 -8.23 -1.39 6.41
CA PRO A 6 -7.58 -0.24 5.80
C PRO A 6 -6.95 0.65 6.85
N VAL A 7 -5.77 1.17 6.55
CA VAL A 7 -4.99 2.09 7.38
C VAL A 7 -4.84 3.42 6.64
N SER A 8 -4.70 4.51 7.37
CA SER A 8 -4.45 5.83 6.79
C SER A 8 -3.51 6.64 7.67
N GLY A 9 -2.75 7.55 7.06
CA GLY A 9 -1.83 8.42 7.78
C GLY A 9 -1.05 9.33 6.85
N ASP A 10 -0.05 10.00 7.39
CA ASP A 10 0.88 10.78 6.60
C ASP A 10 1.88 9.86 5.90
N LEU A 11 2.20 10.16 4.64
CA LEU A 11 3.21 9.44 3.88
C LEU A 11 4.01 10.42 3.02
N SER A 12 5.31 10.47 3.24
CA SER A 12 6.22 11.37 2.51
C SER A 12 7.34 10.58 1.84
N ASN A 13 7.88 11.09 0.73
CA ASN A 13 8.97 10.39 0.02
C ASN A 13 10.22 10.23 0.90
N ALA A 14 10.52 11.23 1.71
CA ALA A 14 11.72 11.23 2.55
C ALA A 14 11.66 10.23 3.72
N SER A 15 10.44 9.83 4.15
CA SER A 15 10.19 8.96 5.30
C SER A 15 9.37 7.72 4.95
N PHE A 16 9.25 7.41 3.65
CA PHE A 16 8.29 6.44 3.11
C PHE A 16 8.24 5.11 3.88
N ASP A 17 9.39 4.46 4.03
CA ASP A 17 9.47 3.16 4.68
C ASP A 17 9.18 3.23 6.19
N SER A 18 9.62 4.31 6.84
CA SER A 18 9.39 4.54 8.27
C SER A 18 7.92 4.82 8.57
N ASP A 19 7.26 5.57 7.68
CA ASP A 19 5.83 5.89 7.77
C ASP A 19 4.99 4.61 7.61
N LEU A 20 5.31 3.78 6.59
CA LEU A 20 4.62 2.51 6.37
C LEU A 20 4.88 1.48 7.48
N SER A 21 6.12 1.39 7.97
CA SER A 21 6.45 0.50 9.10
C SER A 21 5.67 0.87 10.35
N SER A 22 5.51 2.16 10.62
CA SER A 22 4.71 2.67 11.73
C SER A 22 3.21 2.39 11.53
N ALA A 23 2.69 2.56 10.32
CA ALA A 23 1.28 2.33 10.00
C ALA A 23 0.89 0.85 10.05
N PHE A 24 1.80 -0.05 9.66
CA PHE A 24 1.54 -1.48 9.54
C PHE A 24 2.18 -2.32 10.65
N SER A 25 2.41 -1.75 11.84
CA SER A 25 2.98 -2.51 12.97
C SER A 25 2.13 -3.71 13.40
N SER A 26 0.82 -3.72 13.06
CA SER A 26 -0.12 -4.82 13.35
C SER A 26 -0.33 -5.77 12.17
N LEU A 27 0.37 -5.60 11.05
CA LEU A 27 0.23 -6.46 9.89
C LEU A 27 0.76 -7.86 10.23
N THR A 28 -0.08 -8.89 10.11
CA THR A 28 0.30 -10.26 10.46
C THR A 28 1.06 -10.95 9.32
N SER A 29 1.75 -12.04 9.64
CA SER A 29 2.51 -12.83 8.67
C SER A 29 1.69 -13.20 7.42
N HIS A 30 2.24 -12.94 6.24
CA HIS A 30 1.64 -13.19 4.92
C HIS A 30 0.27 -12.50 4.73
N GLN A 31 0.13 -11.29 5.26
CA GLN A 31 -1.09 -10.48 5.14
C GLN A 31 -0.86 -9.33 4.16
N ALA A 32 -1.93 -8.87 3.53
CA ALA A 32 -1.92 -7.65 2.72
C ALA A 32 -2.78 -6.57 3.37
N GLY A 33 -2.42 -5.30 3.24
CA GLY A 33 -3.14 -4.16 3.81
C GLY A 33 -3.21 -2.99 2.84
N MET A 34 -4.33 -2.27 2.88
CA MET A 34 -4.48 -1.01 2.13
C MET A 34 -4.09 0.17 3.00
N PHE A 35 -3.23 1.04 2.48
CA PHE A 35 -2.88 2.31 3.08
C PHE A 35 -3.35 3.47 2.21
N THR A 36 -4.09 4.40 2.80
CA THR A 36 -4.48 5.65 2.14
C THR A 36 -3.73 6.80 2.79
N ALA A 37 -2.89 7.48 2.01
CA ALA A 37 -2.17 8.65 2.48
C ALA A 37 -3.14 9.84 2.63
N THR A 38 -3.29 10.35 3.85
CA THR A 38 -4.14 11.52 4.16
C THR A 38 -3.33 12.80 4.31
N GLY A 39 -2.00 12.71 4.45
CA GLY A 39 -1.08 13.84 4.49
C GLY A 39 0.32 13.47 3.98
N GLY A 40 1.28 14.40 4.12
CA GLY A 40 2.60 14.30 3.50
C GLY A 40 2.57 14.54 1.98
N ASP A 41 3.70 14.27 1.31
CA ASP A 41 3.86 14.48 -0.13
C ASP A 41 2.97 13.55 -0.98
N MET A 42 2.55 12.42 -0.39
CA MET A 42 1.74 11.40 -1.06
C MET A 42 0.25 11.53 -0.76
N SER A 43 -0.21 12.61 -0.11
CA SER A 43 -1.62 12.79 0.23
C SER A 43 -2.56 12.56 -0.96
N GLY A 44 -3.61 11.78 -0.75
CA GLY A 44 -4.59 11.37 -1.77
C GLY A 44 -4.21 10.12 -2.57
N ARG A 45 -3.02 9.55 -2.35
CA ARG A 45 -2.57 8.30 -2.99
C ARG A 45 -2.88 7.10 -2.10
N THR A 46 -3.06 5.95 -2.75
CA THR A 46 -3.42 4.68 -2.09
C THR A 46 -2.40 3.61 -2.45
N PHE A 47 -1.97 2.83 -1.46
CA PHE A 47 -0.90 1.84 -1.60
C PHE A 47 -1.31 0.52 -0.98
N LEU A 48 -1.12 -0.56 -1.73
CA LEU A 48 -1.24 -1.94 -1.28
C LEU A 48 0.12 -2.40 -0.75
N VAL A 49 0.16 -2.75 0.53
CA VAL A 49 1.31 -3.35 1.18
C VAL A 49 1.07 -4.83 1.35
N VAL A 50 2.02 -5.67 0.93
CA VAL A 50 1.94 -7.13 1.04
C VAL A 50 3.17 -7.61 1.80
N ASP A 51 2.96 -8.19 2.97
CA ASP A 51 4.02 -8.91 3.68
C ASP A 51 4.34 -10.20 2.93
N ALA A 52 5.58 -10.25 2.42
CA ALA A 52 6.06 -11.31 1.55
C ALA A 52 7.07 -12.23 2.24
N ASP A 53 7.81 -11.73 3.23
CA ASP A 53 8.81 -12.52 3.96
C ASP A 53 8.21 -13.25 5.19
N GLY A 54 6.98 -12.90 5.56
CA GLY A 54 6.23 -13.50 6.64
C GLY A 54 6.60 -12.94 8.02
N VAL A 55 7.40 -11.88 8.09
CA VAL A 55 7.75 -11.20 9.33
C VAL A 55 6.61 -10.24 9.68
N GLN A 56 6.23 -10.19 10.95
CA GLN A 56 5.17 -9.28 11.39
C GLN A 56 5.56 -7.81 11.13
N GLY A 57 4.64 -7.10 10.49
CA GLY A 57 4.77 -5.69 10.14
C GLY A 57 5.54 -5.44 8.84
N TYR A 58 5.41 -4.24 8.31
CA TYR A 58 6.08 -3.87 7.06
C TYR A 58 7.62 -3.77 7.23
N GLN A 59 8.35 -4.47 6.35
CA GLN A 59 9.80 -4.49 6.23
C GLN A 59 10.26 -3.95 4.87
N ALA A 60 11.01 -2.85 4.90
CA ALA A 60 11.56 -2.23 3.68
C ALA A 60 12.48 -3.19 2.92
N GLY A 61 12.25 -3.33 1.61
CA GLY A 61 13.05 -4.18 0.73
C GLY A 61 12.73 -5.68 0.79
N SER A 62 11.98 -6.14 1.79
CA SER A 62 11.42 -7.50 1.84
C SER A 62 9.99 -7.54 1.32
N ASP A 63 9.19 -6.54 1.69
CA ASP A 63 7.77 -6.49 1.39
C ASP A 63 7.47 -5.70 0.12
N TYR A 64 6.31 -6.01 -0.48
CA TYR A 64 5.86 -5.30 -1.67
C TYR A 64 4.99 -4.11 -1.31
N VAL A 65 5.26 -2.98 -1.98
CA VAL A 65 4.40 -1.80 -1.95
C VAL A 65 3.98 -1.48 -3.38
N ILE A 66 2.68 -1.52 -3.63
CA ILE A 66 2.09 -1.32 -4.94
C ILE A 66 1.16 -0.13 -4.86
N GLU A 67 1.43 0.91 -5.65
CA GLU A 67 0.51 2.03 -5.72
C GLU A 67 -0.72 1.68 -6.55
N ILE A 68 -1.90 1.97 -6.00
CA ILE A 68 -3.18 1.81 -6.69
C ILE A 68 -3.63 3.20 -7.16
N VAL A 69 -3.49 3.42 -8.45
CA VAL A 69 -3.92 4.67 -9.11
C VAL A 69 -5.21 4.45 -9.88
N SER A 70 -6.15 5.37 -9.71
CA SER A 70 -7.27 5.49 -10.63
C SER A 70 -6.80 6.21 -11.89
N PRO A 71 -6.92 5.61 -13.08
CA PRO A 71 -6.52 6.26 -14.31
C PRO A 71 -7.41 7.48 -14.59
N ALA A 72 -6.80 8.55 -15.10
CA ALA A 72 -7.50 9.82 -15.39
C ALA A 72 -8.58 9.67 -16.46
N THR A 73 -8.43 8.69 -17.35
CA THR A 73 -9.43 8.29 -18.33
C THR A 73 -9.86 6.85 -18.07
N PRO A 74 -11.13 6.52 -18.29
CA PRO A 74 -11.62 5.15 -18.17
C PRO A 74 -10.79 4.16 -18.99
N VAL A 75 -10.54 2.96 -18.45
CA VAL A 75 -9.79 1.88 -19.12
C VAL A 75 -10.74 1.06 -19.98
N ASP A 76 -11.49 1.73 -20.84
CA ASP A 76 -12.42 1.11 -21.78
C ASP A 76 -11.72 1.06 -23.12
N ASN A 77 -10.71 0.20 -23.20
CA ASN A 77 -10.32 -0.34 -24.48
C ASN A 77 -11.19 -1.60 -24.71
N PRO A 78 -12.32 -1.53 -25.44
CA PRO A 78 -13.15 -2.70 -25.71
C PRO A 78 -12.38 -3.82 -26.45
N ALA A 79 -11.19 -3.54 -27.00
CA ALA A 79 -10.32 -4.54 -27.62
C ALA A 79 -9.42 -5.31 -26.63
N ILE A 80 -9.43 -5.00 -25.32
CA ILE A 80 -8.58 -5.70 -24.33
C ILE A 80 -9.13 -7.07 -23.91
N PHE A 81 -10.38 -7.36 -24.26
CA PHE A 81 -11.07 -8.63 -23.97
C PHE A 81 -11.43 -9.43 -25.24
N VAL A 82 -10.79 -9.14 -26.38
CA VAL A 82 -10.97 -9.88 -27.64
C VAL A 82 -9.85 -10.91 -27.82
#